data_AF-A0A358D695-F1
#
_entry.id   AF-A0A358D695-F1
#
_cell.length_a   1.000
_cell.length_b   1.000
_cell.length_c   1.000
_cell.angle_alpha   90.00
_cell.angle_beta   90.00
_cell.angle_gamma   90.00
#
_symmetry.space_group_name_H-M   'P 1'
#
loop_
_entity.id
_entity.type
_entity.pdbx_description
1 polymer ?
#
loop_
_entity_poly.entity_id
_entity_poly.type
_entity_poly.pdbx_seq_one_letter_code
_entity_poly.pdbx_strand_id
1 'polypeptide(L)' 'KEIAYELDVNTLHRTEMASELGLNAIGRVKLRTTTPLVADAYLRNRTTGAFVLINESTNRTVGAGTILAAEN' A
#
# COMPACT_ATOMS: atom_id res chain seq x y z
N LYS A 1 8.31 -4.05 -5.43
CA LYS A 1 7.31 -2.98 -5.30
C LYS A 1 7.13 -2.37 -6.68
N GLU A 2 5.88 -2.09 -7.03
CA GLU A 2 5.51 -1.30 -8.19
C GLU A 2 4.51 -0.24 -7.71
N ILE A 3 4.64 1.01 -8.16
CA ILE A 3 3.67 2.07 -7.91
C ILE A 3 2.83 2.20 -9.18
N ALA A 4 1.53 1.97 -9.06
CA ALA A 4 0.60 2.14 -10.17
C ALA A 4 0.24 3.61 -10.39
N TYR A 5 0.05 4.35 -9.31
CA TYR A 5 -0.10 5.81 -9.34
C TYR A 5 0.05 6.43 -7.94
N GLU A 6 0.42 7.69 -7.91
CA GLU A 6 0.18 8.61 -6.79
C GLU A 6 -1.15 9.34 -7.00
N LEU A 7 -1.90 9.57 -5.92
CA LEU A 7 -3.16 10.29 -5.91
C LEU A 7 -2.95 11.67 -5.26
N ASP A 8 -3.18 12.73 -6.02
CA ASP A 8 -3.30 14.07 -5.45
C ASP A 8 -4.61 14.13 -4.63
N VAL A 9 -4.47 14.30 -3.32
CA VAL A 9 -5.61 14.30 -2.39
C VAL A 9 -6.53 15.51 -2.53
N ASN A 10 -6.05 16.60 -3.12
CA ASN A 10 -6.83 17.82 -3.32
C ASN A 10 -7.63 17.77 -4.62
N THR A 11 -7.05 17.18 -5.67
CA THR A 11 -7.64 17.17 -7.02
C THR A 11 -8.20 15.81 -7.44
N LEU A 12 -7.87 14.75 -6.71
CA LEU A 12 -8.12 13.34 -7.05
C LEU A 12 -7.46 12.91 -8.37
N HIS A 13 -6.54 13.71 -8.91
CA HIS A 13 -5.77 13.37 -10.09
C HIS A 13 -4.79 12.24 -9.79
N ARG A 14 -4.56 11.36 -10.78
CA ARG A 14 -3.67 10.21 -10.66
C ARG A 14 -2.43 10.43 -11.51
N THR A 15 -1.27 10.36 -10.87
CA THR A 15 0.03 10.43 -11.54
C THR A 15 0.57 9.01 -11.71
N GLU A 16 0.42 8.43 -12.90
CA GLU A 16 0.81 7.04 -13.19
C GLU A 16 2.34 6.83 -13.28
N MET A 17 3.11 7.91 -13.48
CA MET A 17 4.58 7.86 -13.60
C MET A 17 5.32 8.17 -12.29
N ALA A 18 4.66 8.02 -11.14
CA ALA A 18 5.29 8.25 -9.84
C ALA A 18 6.34 7.17 -9.53
N SER A 19 7.60 7.58 -9.31
CA SER A 19 8.69 6.68 -8.95
C SER A 19 8.76 6.38 -7.45
N GLU A 20 8.19 7.26 -6.62
CA GLU A 20 8.15 7.14 -5.17
C GLU A 20 6.86 7.71 -4.58
N LEU A 21 6.61 7.40 -3.30
CA LEU A 21 5.54 8.01 -2.51
C LEU A 21 6.21 8.68 -1.30
N GLY A 22 6.08 10.00 -1.23
CA GLY A 22 6.62 10.80 -0.13
C GLY A 22 5.82 10.69 1.16
N LEU A 23 6.24 11.44 2.18
CA LEU A 23 5.49 11.56 3.43
C LEU A 23 4.07 12.09 3.15
N ASN A 24 3.06 11.43 3.71
CA ASN A 24 1.64 11.73 3.52
C ASN A 24 1.10 11.55 2.09
N ALA A 25 1.90 11.04 1.15
CA ALA A 25 1.41 10.69 -0.18
C ALA A 25 0.48 9.47 -0.09
N ILE A 26 -0.56 9.47 -0.93
CA ILE A 26 -1.48 8.34 -1.09
C ILE A 26 -1.27 7.78 -2.47
N GLY A 27 -1.19 6.46 -2.60
CA GLY A 27 -0.99 5.82 -3.89
C GLY A 27 -1.45 4.38 -3.91
N ARG A 28 -1.56 3.84 -5.12
CA ARG A 28 -1.82 2.41 -5.32
C ARG A 28 -0.50 1.71 -5.63
N VAL A 29 -0.21 0.65 -4.91
CA VAL A 29 1.03 -0.11 -5.06
C VAL A 29 0.75 -1.60 -5.22
N LYS A 30 1.64 -2.30 -5.93
CA LYS A 30 1.76 -3.77 -5.90
C LYS A 30 2.95 -4.14 -5.03
N LEU A 31 2.67 -4.92 -3.99
CA LEU A 31 3.67 -5.46 -3.08
C LEU A 31 3.89 -6.94 -3.38
N ARG A 32 5.13 -7.38 -3.22
CA ARG A 32 5.51 -8.79 -3.26
C ARG A 32 6.01 -9.16 -1.88
N THR A 33 5.51 -10.26 -1.35
CA THR A 33 5.92 -10.80 -0.07
C THR A 33 6.97 -11.89 -0.30
N THR A 34 7.83 -12.11 0.68
CA THR A 34 8.86 -13.16 0.63
C THR A 34 8.25 -14.55 0.84
N THR A 35 7.15 -14.63 1.57
CA THR A 35 6.36 -15.84 1.79
C THR A 35 4.89 -15.57 1.46
N PRO A 36 4.09 -16.61 1.12
CA PRO A 36 2.65 -16.47 0.96
C PRO A 36 2.00 -15.95 2.25
N LEU A 37 1.05 -15.03 2.12
CA LEU A 37 0.24 -14.50 3.22
C LEU A 37 -1.22 -14.79 2.97
N VAL A 38 -1.94 -15.21 4.01
CA VAL A 38 -3.40 -15.22 3.99
C VAL A 38 -3.86 -13.77 4.17
N ALA A 39 -4.51 -13.23 3.15
CA ALA A 39 -4.97 -11.85 3.13
C ALA A 39 -6.36 -11.76 2.50
N ASP A 40 -7.20 -10.88 3.04
CA ASP A 40 -8.49 -10.55 2.44
C ASP A 40 -8.45 -9.15 1.82
N ALA A 41 -9.32 -8.91 0.85
CA ALA A 41 -9.62 -7.53 0.48
C ALA A 41 -10.23 -6.79 1.68
N TYR A 42 -9.76 -5.58 1.94
CA TYR A 42 -10.19 -4.75 3.08
C TYR A 42 -11.70 -4.55 3.14
N LEU A 43 -12.33 -4.40 1.97
CA LEU A 43 -13.79 -4.24 1.86
C LEU A 43 -14.56 -5.49 2.31
N ARG A 44 -13.94 -6.67 2.30
CA ARG A 44 -14.53 -7.93 2.78
C ARG A 44 -14.23 -8.17 4.26
N ASN A 45 -12.99 -7.96 4.68
CA ASN A 45 -12.58 -8.10 6.08
C ASN A 45 -11.55 -7.02 6.44
N ARG A 46 -11.93 -6.10 7.31
CA ARG A 46 -11.09 -4.96 7.70
C ARG A 46 -9.90 -5.36 8.58
N THR A 47 -10.01 -6.47 9.30
CA THR A 47 -8.96 -6.96 10.21
C THR A 47 -7.82 -7.59 9.43
N THR A 48 -8.12 -8.46 8.46
CA THR A 48 -7.12 -9.19 7.64
C THR A 48 -6.79 -8.48 6.33
N GLY A 49 -7.50 -7.40 6.00
CA GLY A 49 -7.23 -6.58 4.81
C GLY A 49 -6.57 -5.24 5.09
N ALA A 50 -6.25 -4.90 6.33
CA ALA A 50 -5.42 -3.74 6.67
C ALA A 50 -4.03 -4.17 7.13
N PHE A 51 -3.04 -3.32 6.88
CA PHE A 51 -1.68 -3.55 7.31
C PHE A 51 -0.94 -2.24 7.56
N VAL A 52 0.19 -2.34 8.27
CA VAL A 52 1.18 -1.27 8.40
C VAL A 52 2.50 -1.73 7.83
N LEU A 53 3.29 -0.79 7.31
CA LEU A 53 4.66 -1.04 6.90
C LEU A 53 5.60 -0.60 8.02
N ILE A 54 6.43 -1.52 8.48
CA ILE A 54 7.46 -1.26 9.49
C ILE A 54 8.82 -1.22 8.79
N ASN A 55 9.59 -0.18 9.06
CA ASN A 55 10.98 -0.13 8.65
C ASN A 55 11.84 -1.00 9.59
N GLU A 56 12.53 -1.99 9.04
CA GLU A 56 13.25 -3.02 9.81
C GLU A 56 14.48 -2.49 10.58
N SER A 57 15.10 -1.39 10.15
CA SER A 57 16.29 -0.84 10.83
C SER A 57 15.93 0.11 11.97
N THR A 58 14.75 0.72 11.91
CA THR A 58 14.30 1.74 12.88
C THR A 58 13.11 1.31 13.73
N ASN A 59 12.45 0.20 13.38
CA ASN A 59 11.17 -0.26 13.96
C ASN A 59 10.04 0.77 13.92
N ARG A 60 10.13 1.76 13.03
CA ARG A 60 9.10 2.79 12.87
C ARG A 60 8.05 2.34 11.87
N THR A 61 6.79 2.64 12.17
CA THR A 61 5.72 2.62 11.17
C THR A 61 5.97 3.72 10.13
N VAL A 62 6.12 3.32 8.87
CA VAL A 62 6.39 4.23 7.73
C VAL A 62 5.22 4.36 6.77
N GLY A 63 4.17 3.56 6.97
CA GLY A 63 2.95 3.66 6.17
C GLY A 63 1.85 2.75 6.70
N ALA A 64 0.63 3.01 6.25
CA ALA A 64 -0.54 2.17 6.46
C ALA A 64 -1.17 1.87 5.09
N GLY A 65 -1.80 0.71 4.97
CA GLY A 65 -2.37 0.27 3.71
C GLY A 65 -3.61 -0.57 3.89
N THR A 66 -4.41 -0.62 2.83
CA THR A 66 -5.55 -1.51 2.68
C THR A 66 -5.35 -2.38 1.45
N ILE A 67 -5.71 -3.65 1.56
CA ILE A 67 -5.57 -4.63 0.49
C ILE A 67 -6.78 -4.52 -0.42
N LEU A 68 -6.56 -4.24 -1.70
CA LEU A 68 -7.63 -4.21 -2.71
C LEU A 68 -7.87 -5.59 -3.31
N ALA A 69 -6.79 -6.35 -3.53
CA ALA A 69 -6.80 -7.71 -4.02
C ALA A 69 -5.49 -8.40 -3.56
N ALA A 70 -5.56 -9.72 -3.34
CA ALA A 70 -4.42 -10.58 -3.15
C ALA A 70 -4.41 -11.61 -4.29
N GLU A 71 -3.32 -11.64 -5.04
CA GLU A 71 -3.10 -12.61 -6.13
C GLU A 71 -2.09 -13.64 -5.61
N ASN A 72 -2.37 -14.93 -5.80
CA ASN A 72 -1.44 -16.03 -5.53
C ASN A 72 -0.70 -16.42 -6.81
#